data_AF-A0A7D6CNI9-F1
#
_entry.id   AF-A0A7D6CNI9-F1
#
_cell.length_a   1.000
_cell.length_b   1.000
_cell.length_c   1.000
_cell.angle_alpha   90.00
_cell.angle_beta   90.00
_cell.angle_gamma   90.00
#
_symmetry.space_group_name_H-M   'P 1'
#
loop_
_entity.id
_entity.type
_entity.pdbx_description
1 polymer ?
#
loop_
_entity_poly.entity_id
_entity_poly.type
_entity_poly.pdbx_seq_one_letter_code
_entity_poly.pdbx_strand_id
1 'polypeptide(L)' 'MSTGSPSDDESARTQAIPESRDRSTECPLCQLTGESPDHVYRHLQVGHRKSAIADALVDAVSAREEAPLSPE' A
#
# COMPACT_ATOMS: atom_id res chain seq x y z
N MET A 1 2.55 25.55 -44.83
CA MET A 1 2.66 25.96 -43.43
C MET A 1 1.34 25.58 -42.79
N SER A 2 1.27 24.41 -42.16
CA SER A 2 0.01 23.86 -41.66
C SER A 2 0.25 23.31 -40.26
N THR A 3 -0.29 24.07 -39.30
CA THR A 3 -0.73 23.73 -37.93
C THR A 3 -0.09 22.51 -37.27
N GLY A 4 0.68 22.78 -36.20
CA GLY A 4 1.14 21.76 -35.28
C GLY A 4 -0.01 21.05 -34.57
N SER A 5 0.17 19.76 -34.34
CA SER A 5 -0.64 18.94 -33.45
C SER A 5 0.17 18.67 -32.18
N PRO A 6 -0.22 19.19 -31.02
CA PRO A 6 0.09 18.53 -29.76
C PRO A 6 -0.96 17.43 -29.57
N SER A 7 -0.53 16.18 -29.62
CA SER A 7 -1.35 15.08 -29.13
C SER A 7 -0.59 14.45 -27.99
N ASP A 8 -0.86 15.01 -26.82
CA ASP A 8 -0.87 14.38 -25.52
C ASP A 8 -0.97 12.84 -25.61
N ASP A 9 0.12 12.16 -25.29
CA ASP A 9 0.10 10.78 -24.82
C ASP A 9 0.86 10.76 -23.47
N GLU A 10 0.42 11.57 -22.51
CA GLU A 10 0.93 11.54 -21.12
C GLU A 10 -0.12 11.05 -20.12
N SER A 11 -1.37 10.89 -20.53
CA SER A 11 -2.47 10.72 -19.59
C SER A 11 -3.08 9.34 -19.64
N ALA A 12 -2.45 8.37 -18.97
CA ALA A 12 -3.14 7.34 -18.18
C ALA A 12 -2.15 6.34 -17.56
N ARG A 13 -1.15 6.80 -16.80
CA ARG A 13 -0.61 5.93 -15.73
C ARG A 13 -1.60 5.96 -14.57
N THR A 14 -2.78 5.37 -14.78
CA THR A 14 -3.71 5.02 -13.69
C THR A 14 -2.98 3.99 -12.86
N GLN A 15 -2.18 4.47 -11.90
CA GLN A 15 -1.76 3.67 -10.78
C GLN A 15 -3.06 3.31 -10.07
N ALA A 16 -3.61 2.14 -10.41
CA ALA A 16 -4.60 1.48 -9.59
C ALA A 16 -3.94 1.33 -8.22
N ILE A 17 -4.22 2.27 -7.33
CA ILE A 17 -3.83 2.18 -5.93
C ILE A 17 -4.53 0.91 -5.47
N PRO A 18 -3.81 -0.18 -5.13
CA PRO A 18 -4.46 -1.42 -4.79
C PRO A 18 -5.41 -1.13 -3.63
N GLU A 19 -6.71 -1.33 -3.87
CA GLU A 19 -7.78 -1.10 -2.89
C GLU A 19 -7.72 -2.09 -1.72
N SER A 20 -6.71 -2.96 -1.70
CA SER A 20 -6.22 -3.69 -0.54
C SER A 20 -5.29 -2.83 0.33
N ARG A 21 -5.65 -1.55 0.54
CA ARG A 21 -5.21 -0.87 1.76
C ARG A 21 -6.01 -1.52 2.86
N ASP A 22 -5.51 -2.62 3.41
CA ASP A 22 -6.04 -3.29 4.59
C ASP A 22 -6.50 -2.22 5.58
N ARG A 23 -7.81 -1.96 5.61
CA ARG A 23 -8.44 -1.02 6.56
C ARG A 23 -8.60 -1.74 7.89
N SER A 24 -7.56 -2.45 8.28
CA SER A 24 -7.53 -3.28 9.46
C SER A 24 -7.55 -2.35 10.66
N THR A 25 -8.52 -2.58 11.53
CA THR A 25 -8.59 -1.95 12.84
C THR A 25 -7.57 -2.55 13.81
N GLU A 26 -6.66 -3.40 13.33
CA GLU A 26 -5.63 -4.05 14.12
C GLU A 26 -4.23 -3.65 13.65
N CYS A 27 -3.36 -3.35 14.60
CA CYS A 27 -1.96 -3.03 14.32
C CYS A 27 -1.18 -4.30 13.95
N PRO A 28 -0.52 -4.36 12.78
CA PRO A 28 0.22 -5.55 12.36
C PRO A 28 1.52 -5.80 13.16
N LEU A 29 1.95 -4.83 13.98
CA LEU A 29 3.21 -4.92 14.74
C LEU A 29 3.01 -5.39 16.18
N CYS A 30 1.87 -5.05 16.80
CA CYS A 30 1.63 -5.34 18.21
C CYS A 30 0.20 -5.81 18.53
N GLN A 31 -0.62 -6.07 17.50
CA GLN A 31 -2.00 -6.56 17.64
C GLN A 31 -2.91 -5.64 18.44
N LEU A 32 -2.56 -4.35 18.56
CA LEU A 32 -3.46 -3.34 19.14
C LEU A 32 -4.66 -3.15 18.21
N THR A 33 -5.86 -3.43 18.72
CA THR A 33 -7.12 -3.10 18.03
C THR A 33 -7.52 -1.66 18.35
N GLY A 34 -7.55 -0.80 17.33
CA GLY A 34 -8.09 0.55 17.40
C GLY A 34 -9.59 0.58 17.11
N GLU A 35 -10.27 1.64 17.56
CA GLU A 35 -11.70 1.86 17.27
C GLU A 35 -11.97 2.18 15.78
N SER A 36 -10.94 2.63 15.06
CA SER A 36 -11.00 3.00 13.65
C SER A 36 -9.64 2.80 12.98
N PRO A 37 -9.60 2.64 11.64
CA PRO A 37 -8.33 2.54 10.91
C PRO A 37 -7.46 3.79 11.09
N ASP A 38 -8.05 4.97 11.25
CA ASP A 38 -7.32 6.20 11.59
C ASP A 38 -6.64 6.13 12.96
N HIS A 39 -7.29 5.50 13.94
CA HIS A 39 -6.71 5.31 15.27
C HIS A 39 -5.49 4.38 15.20
N VAL A 40 -5.60 3.30 14.42
CA VAL A 40 -4.47 2.39 14.14
C VAL A 40 -3.35 3.11 13.39
N TYR A 41 -3.68 3.90 12.37
CA TYR A 41 -2.69 4.68 11.62
C TYR A 41 -1.92 5.65 12.50
N ARG A 42 -2.62 6.39 13.37
CA ARG A 42 -2.00 7.26 14.38
C ARG A 42 -1.12 6.46 15.34
N HIS A 43 -1.61 5.30 15.79
CA HIS A 43 -0.84 4.41 16.65
C HIS A 43 0.45 3.92 15.99
N LEU A 44 0.42 3.54 14.70
CA LEU A 44 1.63 3.16 13.96
C LEU A 44 2.66 4.30 13.97
N GLN A 45 2.22 5.53 13.72
CA GLN A 45 3.14 6.68 13.64
C GLN A 45 3.82 7.03 14.97
N VAL A 46 3.13 6.86 16.10
CA VAL A 46 3.65 7.28 17.43
C VAL A 46 4.18 6.12 18.28
N GLY A 47 3.65 4.91 18.08
CA GLY A 47 3.97 3.72 18.87
C GLY A 47 5.12 2.90 18.30
N HIS A 48 5.41 3.03 17.00
CA HIS A 48 6.44 2.26 16.32
C HIS A 48 7.45 3.14 15.61
N ARG A 49 8.70 2.69 15.57
CA ARG A 49 9.73 3.37 14.77
C ARG A 49 9.44 3.15 13.29
N LYS A 50 9.78 4.15 12.47
CA LYS A 50 9.66 4.08 11.00
C LYS A 50 10.31 2.83 10.39
N SER A 51 11.41 2.34 10.96
CA SER A 51 12.07 1.11 10.51
C SER A 51 11.19 -0.12 10.69
N ALA A 52 10.53 -0.28 11.85
CA ALA A 52 9.65 -1.41 12.11
C ALA A 52 8.42 -1.41 11.18
N ILE A 53 7.89 -0.23 10.87
CA ILE A 53 6.78 -0.08 9.91
C ILE A 53 7.25 -0.45 8.50
N ALA A 54 8.45 -0.03 8.11
CA ALA A 54 9.01 -0.36 6.80
C ALA A 54 9.27 -1.87 6.65
N ASP A 55 9.86 -2.52 7.66
CA ASP A 55 10.05 -3.98 7.68
C ASP A 55 8.74 -4.73 7.50
N ALA A 56 7.69 -4.39 8.26
CA ALA A 56 6.40 -5.05 8.13
C ALA A 56 5.72 -4.81 6.76
N LEU A 57 5.92 -3.63 6.15
CA LEU A 57 5.44 -3.37 4.80
C LEU A 57 6.21 -4.17 3.74
N VAL A 58 7.53 -4.32 3.91
CA VAL A 58 8.37 -5.13 3.04
C VAL A 58 7.98 -6.60 3.16
N ASP A 59 7.85 -7.13 4.38
CA ASP A 59 7.41 -8.50 4.64
C ASP A 59 6.03 -8.79 4.02
N ALA A 60 5.06 -7.88 4.21
CA ALA A 60 3.73 -8.00 3.62
C ALA A 60 3.72 -7.90 2.07
N VAL A 61 4.73 -7.28 1.47
CA VAL A 61 4.93 -7.24 0.01
C VAL A 61 5.68 -8.49 -0.48
N SER A 62 6.62 -9.01 0.29
CA SER A 62 7.29 -10.27 -0.02
C SER A 62 6.30 -11.44 0.04
N ALA A 63 5.49 -11.54 1.11
CA ALA A 63 4.54 -12.64 1.31
C ALA A 63 3.45 -12.76 0.22
N ARG A 64 3.14 -11.67 -0.50
CA ARG A 64 2.22 -11.68 -1.65
C ARG A 64 2.89 -12.11 -2.96
N GLU A 65 4.20 -11.96 -3.07
CA GLU A 65 4.98 -12.48 -4.21
C GLU A 65 5.21 -14.01 -4.08
N GLU A 66 5.09 -14.53 -2.86
CA GLU A 66 5.18 -15.96 -2.54
C GLU A 66 3.84 -16.70 -2.64
N ALA A 67 2.79 -16.09 -3.19
CA ALA A 67 1.63 -16.86 -3.62
C ALA A 67 2.08 -17.76 -4.78
N PRO A 68 2.21 -19.09 -4.58
CA PRO A 68 2.63 -19.96 -5.65
C PRO A 68 1.62 -19.81 -6.78
N LEU A 69 2.12 -19.39 -7.93
CA LEU A 69 1.52 -19.72 -9.21
C LEU A 69 1.28 -21.23 -9.15
N SER A 70 0.06 -21.69 -8.89
CA SER A 70 -0.28 -23.11 -9.04
C SER A 70 0.07 -23.49 -10.47
N PRO A 71 1.07 -24.35 -10.71
CA PRO A 71 1.11 -25.05 -11.97
C PRO A 71 0.08 -26.18 -11.90
N GLU A 72 -0.71 -26.25 -12.97
CA GLU A 72 -1.54 -27.37 -13.47
C GLU A 72 -3.00 -27.45 -13.02
#